data_AF-A0A7V7DU16-F1
#
_entry.id   AF-A0A7V7DU16-F1
#
_cell.length_a   1.000
_cell.length_b   1.000
_cell.length_c   1.000
_cell.angle_alpha   90.00
_cell.angle_beta   90.00
_cell.angle_gamma   90.00
#
_symmetry.space_group_name_H-M   'P 1'
#
loop_
_entity.id
_entity.type
_entity.pdbx_description
1 polymer ?
#
loop_
_entity_poly.entity_id
_entity_poly.type
_entity_poly.pdbx_seq_one_letter_code
_entity_poly.pdbx_strand_id
1 'polypeptide(L)' 'MENKRYTNRLHGVFDLPHSAGLTSEGTEPARVMMIYERTTDVLNFEILDKELSADTRENILSWLHKNIPFCDAMNGPA' A
#
# COMPACT_ATOMS: atom_id res chain seq x y z
N MET A 1 14.89 -20.82 -24.86
CA MET A 1 13.93 -20.72 -23.74
C MET A 1 14.16 -19.37 -23.08
N GLU A 2 13.20 -18.45 -23.20
CA GLU A 2 13.29 -17.14 -22.56
C GLU A 2 13.32 -17.31 -21.04
N ASN A 3 14.36 -16.76 -20.41
CA ASN A 3 14.47 -16.64 -18.96
C ASN A 3 13.39 -15.65 -18.48
N LYS A 4 12.15 -16.11 -18.32
CA LYS A 4 11.10 -15.34 -17.63
C LYS A 4 11.53 -15.22 -16.17
N ARG A 5 12.21 -14.13 -15.83
CA ARG A 5 12.48 -13.74 -14.45
C ARG A 5 11.14 -13.46 -13.78
N TYR A 6 10.58 -14.46 -13.11
CA TYR A 6 9.42 -14.26 -12.27
C TYR A 6 9.88 -13.48 -11.03
N THR A 7 9.50 -12.21 -10.94
CA THR A 7 9.70 -11.43 -9.73
C THR A 7 8.74 -11.96 -8.67
N ASN A 8 9.28 -12.57 -7.61
CA ASN A 8 8.50 -13.12 -6.50
C ASN A 8 7.85 -12.03 -5.64
N ARG A 9 8.47 -10.84 -5.62
CA ARG A 9 8.02 -9.69 -4.84
C ARG A 9 7.59 -8.55 -5.74
N LEU A 10 6.34 -8.11 -5.63
CA LEU A 10 5.85 -6.93 -6.31
C LEU A 10 5.86 -5.74 -5.36
N HIS A 11 6.17 -4.58 -5.91
CA HIS A 11 6.11 -3.32 -5.20
C HIS A 11 5.19 -2.37 -5.96
N GLY A 12 4.29 -1.72 -5.22
CA GLY A 12 3.47 -0.62 -5.73
C GLY A 12 3.65 0.58 -4.82
N VAL A 13 3.70 1.79 -5.36
CA VAL A 13 3.73 3.02 -4.58
C VAL A 13 2.54 3.87 -5.00
N PHE A 14 1.76 4.33 -4.03
CA PHE A 14 0.61 5.19 -4.28
C PHE A 14 0.42 6.20 -3.15
N ASP A 15 -0.27 7.28 -3.47
CA ASP A 15 -0.62 8.32 -2.51
C ASP A 15 -2.04 8.04 -1.99
N LEU A 16 -2.24 8.06 -0.67
CA LEU A 16 -3.55 7.87 -0.08
C LEU A 16 -4.45 9.07 -0.42
N PRO A 17 -5.69 8.82 -0.89
CA PRO A 17 -6.58 9.92 -1.20
C PRO A 17 -6.95 10.68 0.07
N HIS A 18 -7.00 12.02 0.00
CA HIS A 18 -7.40 12.88 1.11
C HIS A 18 -8.80 12.52 1.66
N SER A 19 -9.67 11.98 0.79
CA SER A 19 -11.01 11.51 1.17
C SER A 19 -11.00 10.30 2.10
N ALA A 20 -9.85 9.66 2.33
CA ALA A 20 -9.76 8.58 3.32
C ALA A 20 -9.90 9.10 4.76
N GLY A 21 -9.74 10.41 5.01
CA GLY A 21 -9.87 11.00 6.35
C GLY A 21 -8.85 10.49 7.36
N LEU A 22 -7.74 9.93 6.87
CA LEU A 22 -6.69 9.31 7.68
C LEU A 22 -5.55 10.26 8.06
N THR A 23 -5.49 11.43 7.41
CA THR A 23 -4.51 12.48 7.68
C THR A 23 -5.23 13.75 8.15
N SER A 24 -4.56 14.52 9.00
CA SER A 24 -5.05 15.84 9.46
C SER A 24 -5.19 16.76 8.25
N GLU A 25 -6.24 17.59 8.23
CA GLU A 25 -6.48 18.56 7.17
C GLU A 25 -5.25 19.47 6.95
N GLY A 26 -4.58 19.34 5.80
CA GLY A 26 -3.52 20.25 5.37
C GLY A 26 -2.15 19.61 5.07
N THR A 27 -1.95 18.32 5.35
CA THR A 27 -0.71 17.61 5.00
C THR A 27 -0.81 16.95 3.62
N GLU A 28 0.30 16.89 2.88
CA GLU A 28 0.42 16.14 1.63
C GLU A 28 -0.14 14.70 1.78
N PRO A 29 -0.67 14.09 0.70
CA PRO A 29 -1.28 12.77 0.81
C PRO A 29 -0.22 11.74 1.24
N ALA A 30 -0.54 10.95 2.26
CA ALA A 30 0.39 9.97 2.82
C ALA A 30 0.79 8.94 1.75
N ARG A 31 2.08 8.87 1.43
CA ARG A 31 2.60 7.93 0.45
C ARG A 31 2.82 6.56 1.06
N VAL A 32 2.29 5.53 0.40
CA VAL A 32 2.32 4.14 0.85
C VAL A 32 3.03 3.27 -0.18
N MET A 33 3.93 2.42 0.29
CA MET A 33 4.48 1.31 -0.48
C MET A 33 3.73 0.03 -0.12
N MET A 34 3.13 -0.59 -1.13
CA MET A 34 2.59 -1.94 -1.08
C MET A 34 3.68 -2.93 -1.48
N ILE A 35 3.83 -3.98 -0.69
CA ILE A 35 4.72 -5.11 -0.96
C ILE A 35 3.87 -6.36 -1.02
N TYR A 36 3.91 -7.06 -2.15
CA TYR A 36 3.24 -8.35 -2.30
C TYR A 36 4.23 -9.46 -2.60
N GLU A 37 4.30 -10.44 -1.71
CA GLU A 37 5.12 -11.65 -1.85
C GLU A 37 4.26 -12.78 -2.43
N ARG A 38 4.40 -13.05 -3.74
CA ARG A 38 3.62 -14.06 -4.48
C ARG A 38 3.79 -15.47 -3.96
N THR A 39 4.96 -15.80 -3.43
CA THR A 39 5.29 -17.16 -2.96
C THR A 39 4.56 -17.53 -1.69
N THR A 40 4.30 -16.55 -0.82
CA THR A 40 3.63 -16.74 0.47
C THR A 40 2.22 -16.17 0.47
N ASP A 41 1.81 -15.53 -0.63
CA ASP A 41 0.55 -14.79 -0.75
C ASP A 41 0.37 -13.74 0.37
N VAL A 42 1.46 -13.03 0.69
CA VAL A 42 1.48 -12.04 1.79
C VAL A 42 1.49 -10.63 1.24
N LEU A 43 0.55 -9.82 1.72
CA LEU A 43 0.44 -8.38 1.43
C LEU A 43 0.87 -7.57 2.65
N ASN A 44 1.87 -6.72 2.45
CA ASN A 44 2.39 -5.80 3.47
C ASN A 44 2.33 -4.36 2.96
N PHE A 45 2.29 -3.42 3.91
CA PHE A 45 2.31 -1.99 3.62
C PHE A 45 3.39 -1.30 4.44
N GLU A 46 4.03 -0.31 3.83
CA GLU A 46 4.98 0.57 4.47
C GLU A 46 4.60 2.02 4.17
N ILE A 47 4.48 2.84 5.21
CA ILE A 47 4.19 4.27 5.06
C ILE A 47 5.53 4.99 4.88
N LEU A 48 5.71 5.62 3.73
CA LEU A 48 6.96 6.29 3.36
C LEU A 48 7.09 7.69 3.97
N ASP A 49 5.98 8.28 4.40
CA ASP A 49 5.97 9.55 5.09
C ASP A 49 6.51 9.41 6.52
N LYS A 50 7.66 10.06 6.75
CA LYS A 50 8.36 9.99 8.02
C LYS A 50 7.85 10.98 9.06
N GLU A 51 7.09 11.99 8.65
CA GLU A 51 6.61 13.07 9.51
C GLU A 51 5.30 12.72 10.20
N LEU A 52 4.60 11.69 9.72
CA LEU A 52 3.38 11.19 10.37
C LEU A 52 3.68 10.61 11.75
N SER A 53 2.80 10.96 12.70
CA SER A 53 2.79 10.41 14.05
C SER A 53 2.61 8.88 14.02
N ALA A 54 3.11 8.19 15.06
CA ALA A 54 2.95 6.74 15.18
C ALA A 54 1.46 6.32 15.14
N ASP A 55 0.60 7.06 15.84
CA ASP A 55 -0.85 6.81 15.87
C ASP A 55 -1.48 6.96 14.49
N THR A 56 -1.11 8.01 13.73
CA THR A 56 -1.59 8.21 12.36
C THR A 56 -1.14 7.06 11.44
N ARG A 57 0.11 6.61 11.60
CA ARG A 57 0.63 5.49 10.82
C ARG A 57 -0.09 4.19 11.11
N GLU A 58 -0.33 3.89 12.38
CA GLU A 58 -1.05 2.69 12.79
C GLU A 58 -2.50 2.69 12.29
N ASN A 59 -3.17 3.86 12.34
CA ASN A 59 -4.50 4.04 11.78
C ASN A 59 -4.53 3.80 10.27
N ILE A 60 -3.56 4.35 9.54
CA ILE A 60 -3.44 4.14 8.09
C ILE A 60 -3.20 2.66 7.77
N LEU A 61 -2.25 2.01 8.44
CA LEU A 61 -1.95 0.58 8.23
C LEU A 61 -3.19 -0.28 8.50
N SER A 62 -3.89 -0.02 9.61
CA SER A 62 -5.13 -0.72 9.94
C SER A 62 -6.21 -0.53 8.88
N TRP A 63 -6.34 0.68 8.33
CA TRP A 63 -7.27 0.97 7.25
C TRP A 63 -6.87 0.24 5.96
N LEU A 64 -5.59 0.23 5.58
CA LEU A 64 -5.09 -0.45 4.39
C LEU A 64 -5.36 -1.96 4.44
N HIS A 65 -5.07 -2.59 5.58
CA HIS A 65 -5.34 -4.03 5.78
C HIS A 65 -6.83 -4.37 5.75
N LYS A 66 -7.71 -3.43 6.10
CA LYS A 66 -9.16 -3.64 6.09
C LYS A 66 -9.81 -3.37 4.72
N ASN A 67 -9.28 -2.42 3.95
CA ASN A 67 -9.96 -1.87 2.77
C ASN A 67 -9.32 -2.23 1.43
N ILE A 68 -8.13 -2.84 1.40
CA ILE A 68 -7.52 -3.31 0.16
C ILE A 68 -7.73 -4.82 0.02
N PRO A 69 -8.80 -5.28 -0.66
CA PRO A 69 -8.84 -6.65 -1.15
C PRO A 69 -7.74 -6.80 -2.21
N PHE A 70 -6.81 -7.70 -1.93
CA PHE A 70 -5.62 -7.97 -2.76
C PHE A 70 -5.92 -8.16 -4.27
N CYS A 71 -7.14 -8.58 -4.62
CA CYS A 71 -7.59 -8.80 -5.99
C CYS A 71 -7.76 -7.54 -6.86
N ASP A 72 -8.09 -6.38 -6.28
CA ASP A 72 -8.40 -5.16 -7.05
C ASP A 72 -7.17 -4.29 -7.32
N ALA A 73 -6.12 -4.40 -6.49
CA ALA A 73 -4.91 -3.60 -6.66
C ALA A 73 -3.97 -4.11 -7.78
N MET A 74 -4.13 -5.36 -8.19
CA MET A 74 -3.23 -6.05 -9.12
C MET A 74 -3.85 -6.34 -10.49
N ASN A 75 -5.18 -6.43 -10.55
CA ASN A 75 -5.93 -6.50 -11.79
C ASN A 75 -6.46 -5.09 -12.04
N GLY A 76 -5.93 -4.37 -13.03
CA GLY A 76 -6.50 -3.08 -13.42
C GLY A 76 -8.01 -3.16 -13.67
N PRO A 77 -8.72 -2.03 -13.77
CA PRO A 77 -10.17 -2.02 -13.96
C PRO A 77 -10.57 -2.96 -15.10
N ALA A 78 -11.49 -3.88 -14.80
CA ALA A 78 -12.05 -4.84 -15.74
C ALA A 78 -12.82 -4.14 -16.87
#